data_AF-A0A9E3GSB8-F1
#
_entry.id   AF-A0A9E3GSB8-F1
#
_cell.length_a   1.000
_cell.length_b   1.000
_cell.length_c   1.000
_cell.angle_alpha   90.00
_cell.angle_beta   90.00
_cell.angle_gamma   90.00
#
_symmetry.space_group_name_H-M   'P 1'
#
loop_
_entity.id
_entity.type
_entity.pdbx_description
1 polymer ?
#
loop_
_entity_poly.entity_id
_entity_poly.type
_entity_poly.pdbx_seq_one_letter_code
_entity_poly.pdbx_strand_id
1 'polypeptide(L)'
;MSDDDDFEGYDEFGDDPDELDMGAPLDEHESALVRQDLVDLESFEATFVAEGYRGVSVFCQDCVEEHFYPWDMLRGNLELLLETGETPVHEPAFAPDPDQYIPWEYARGYIDALRDTGVDERLDVEDCPRCGLVIPGELTQANFCPRCGAPLLAARLAAALRDRDLDEVDIDAVLREIGIPR
;
A
#
# COMPACT_ATOMS: atom_id res chain seq x y z
N MET A 1 -18.95 -56.25 52.25
CA MET A 1 -20.29 -55.70 52.56
C MET A 1 -20.03 -54.31 53.11
N SER A 2 -20.19 -53.22 52.39
CA SER A 2 -20.67 -52.99 51.03
C SER A 2 -20.72 -51.46 50.92
N ASP A 3 -20.27 -50.92 49.78
CA ASP A 3 -20.91 -49.80 49.06
C ASP A 3 -20.82 -48.40 49.71
N ASP A 4 -20.47 -47.29 49.04
CA ASP A 4 -20.15 -47.00 47.64
C ASP A 4 -19.29 -45.71 47.60
N ASP A 5 -18.43 -45.66 46.58
CA ASP A 5 -17.77 -44.47 46.04
C ASP A 5 -18.79 -43.42 45.56
N ASP A 6 -18.60 -42.16 45.92
CA ASP A 6 -19.21 -41.01 45.23
C ASP A 6 -18.12 -39.95 44.96
N PHE A 7 -17.25 -40.31 44.02
CA PHE A 7 -16.37 -39.38 43.32
C PHE A 7 -17.17 -38.83 42.14
N GLU A 8 -17.93 -37.75 42.37
CA GLU A 8 -18.67 -37.06 41.32
C GLU A 8 -17.68 -36.47 40.32
N GLY A 9 -17.82 -36.92 39.07
CA GLY A 9 -16.92 -36.68 37.96
C GLY A 9 -16.64 -35.21 37.70
N TYR A 10 -15.35 -34.91 37.55
CA TYR A 10 -14.93 -33.82 36.68
C TYR A 10 -15.41 -34.19 35.28
N ASP A 11 -16.42 -33.47 34.79
CA ASP A 11 -16.81 -33.47 33.39
C ASP A 11 -15.55 -33.14 32.59
N GLU A 12 -15.08 -34.16 31.90
CA GLU A 12 -13.99 -34.12 30.95
C GLU A 12 -14.44 -33.18 29.84
N PHE A 13 -14.11 -31.89 29.98
CA PHE A 13 -14.03 -30.99 28.84
C PHE A 13 -13.09 -31.68 27.87
N GLY A 14 -13.69 -32.38 26.90
CA GLY A 14 -13.01 -32.84 25.70
C GLY A 14 -12.58 -31.59 24.94
N ASP A 15 -11.49 -30.98 25.39
CA ASP A 15 -10.56 -30.30 24.50
C ASP A 15 -10.00 -31.42 23.62
N ASP A 16 -10.70 -31.69 22.53
CA ASP A 16 -10.11 -32.38 21.39
C ASP A 16 -9.13 -31.37 20.76
N PRO A 17 -7.80 -31.53 20.94
CA PRO A 17 -6.83 -30.56 20.42
C PRO A 17 -6.73 -30.57 18.89
N ASP A 18 -7.55 -31.40 18.22
CA ASP A 18 -7.63 -31.52 16.77
C ASP A 18 -8.74 -30.63 16.14
N GLU A 19 -9.55 -29.88 16.91
CA GLU A 19 -10.29 -28.71 16.39
C GLU A 19 -9.37 -27.49 16.27
N LEU A 20 -8.28 -27.68 15.52
CA LEU A 20 -7.47 -26.57 15.03
C LEU A 20 -8.30 -25.79 14.02
N ASP A 21 -8.85 -24.65 14.46
CA ASP A 21 -9.15 -23.43 13.72
C ASP A 21 -8.99 -23.52 12.19
N MET A 22 -9.91 -24.24 11.55
CA MET A 22 -9.99 -24.40 10.10
C MET A 22 -11.19 -23.61 9.60
N GLY A 23 -10.94 -22.36 9.17
CA GLY A 23 -11.88 -21.60 8.35
C GLY A 23 -13.15 -21.12 9.04
N ALA A 24 -13.08 -20.74 10.33
CA ALA A 24 -14.19 -20.02 10.93
C ALA A 24 -14.37 -18.67 10.20
N PRO A 25 -15.61 -18.30 9.79
CA PRO A 25 -15.84 -16.98 9.22
C PRO A 25 -15.38 -15.88 10.17
N LEU A 26 -14.72 -14.87 9.63
CA LEU A 26 -14.26 -13.72 10.39
C LEU A 26 -15.39 -13.12 11.24
N ASP A 27 -15.05 -12.68 12.44
CA ASP A 27 -15.97 -11.90 13.25
C ASP A 27 -16.22 -10.50 12.63
N GLU A 28 -17.13 -9.73 13.21
CA GLU A 28 -17.48 -8.40 12.69
C GLU A 28 -16.30 -7.43 12.72
N HIS A 29 -15.45 -7.52 13.75
CA HIS A 29 -14.30 -6.65 13.92
C HIS A 29 -13.19 -7.00 12.93
N GLU A 30 -12.84 -8.28 12.82
CA GLU A 30 -11.88 -8.81 11.87
C GLU A 30 -12.30 -8.48 10.43
N SER A 31 -13.57 -8.70 10.11
CA SER A 31 -14.14 -8.33 8.82
C SER A 31 -14.03 -6.83 8.55
N ALA A 32 -14.17 -5.98 9.56
CA ALA A 32 -14.01 -4.54 9.41
C ALA A 32 -12.56 -4.14 9.13
N LEU A 33 -11.59 -4.80 9.76
CA LEU A 33 -10.16 -4.59 9.51
C LEU A 33 -9.78 -4.99 8.09
N VAL A 34 -10.20 -6.16 7.62
CA VAL A 34 -9.89 -6.62 6.25
C VAL A 34 -10.53 -5.72 5.20
N ARG A 35 -11.75 -5.21 5.44
CA ARG A 35 -12.36 -4.19 4.57
C ARG A 35 -11.56 -2.88 4.56
N GLN A 36 -11.00 -2.47 5.68
CA GLN A 36 -10.13 -1.30 5.74
C GLN A 36 -8.84 -1.54 4.94
N ASP A 37 -8.25 -2.74 5.04
CA ASP A 37 -7.07 -3.10 4.25
C ASP A 37 -7.36 -3.08 2.74
N LEU A 38 -8.57 -3.47 2.30
CA LEU A 38 -8.99 -3.32 0.90
C LEU A 38 -9.07 -1.86 0.45
N VAL A 39 -9.62 -0.97 1.29
CA VAL A 39 -9.70 0.46 1.02
C VAL A 39 -8.30 1.10 0.95
N ASP A 40 -7.42 0.68 1.85
CA ASP A 40 -6.02 1.10 1.86
C ASP A 40 -5.30 0.62 0.59
N LEU A 41 -5.46 -0.65 0.22
CA LEU A 41 -4.88 -1.22 -0.99
C LEU A 41 -5.32 -0.49 -2.27
N GLU A 42 -6.60 -0.13 -2.38
CA GLU A 42 -7.12 0.69 -3.48
C GLU A 42 -6.41 2.06 -3.54
N SER A 43 -6.23 2.70 -2.38
CA SER A 43 -5.53 3.99 -2.28
C SER A 43 -4.05 3.86 -2.65
N PHE A 44 -3.40 2.76 -2.25
CA PHE A 44 -2.00 2.48 -2.58
C PHE A 44 -1.84 2.27 -4.07
N GLU A 45 -2.66 1.43 -4.68
CA GLU A 45 -2.58 1.15 -6.12
C GLU A 45 -2.81 2.42 -6.93
N ALA A 46 -3.85 3.20 -6.61
CA ALA A 46 -4.14 4.46 -7.30
C ALA A 46 -2.96 5.46 -7.24
N THR A 47 -2.23 5.49 -6.11
CA THR A 47 -1.12 6.41 -5.89
C THR A 47 0.18 5.93 -6.54
N PHE A 48 0.50 4.65 -6.41
CA PHE A 48 1.83 4.13 -6.72
C PHE A 48 1.94 3.43 -8.09
N VAL A 49 0.82 3.07 -8.72
CA VAL A 49 0.84 2.46 -10.06
C VAL A 49 1.45 3.40 -11.11
N ALA A 50 1.17 4.71 -11.01
CA ALA A 50 1.72 5.74 -11.90
C ALA A 50 3.25 5.90 -11.76
N GLU A 51 3.82 5.45 -10.64
CA GLU A 51 5.26 5.47 -10.39
C GLU A 51 5.96 4.18 -10.85
N GLY A 52 5.20 3.19 -11.31
CA GLY A 52 5.71 1.92 -11.84
C GLY A 52 5.72 0.76 -10.84
N TYR A 53 5.16 0.94 -9.63
CA TYR A 53 5.01 -0.15 -8.67
C TYR A 53 3.93 -1.14 -9.12
N ARG A 54 4.21 -2.43 -8.94
CA ARG A 54 3.33 -3.54 -9.32
C ARG A 54 2.57 -4.16 -8.16
N GLY A 55 2.83 -3.71 -6.94
CA GLY A 55 2.27 -4.31 -5.75
C GLY A 55 2.91 -3.77 -4.47
N VAL A 56 2.65 -4.47 -3.37
CA VAL A 56 3.21 -4.18 -2.06
C VAL A 56 4.18 -5.27 -1.60
N SER A 57 5.09 -4.90 -0.69
CA SER A 57 5.84 -5.85 0.12
C SER A 57 5.34 -5.82 1.57
N VAL A 58 5.22 -7.00 2.17
CA VAL A 58 4.78 -7.18 3.56
C VAL A 58 5.77 -8.09 4.27
N PHE A 59 6.35 -7.63 5.37
CA PHE A 59 7.21 -8.45 6.21
C PHE A 59 6.37 -9.44 7.03
N CYS A 60 6.50 -10.73 6.73
CA CYS A 60 5.84 -11.78 7.50
C CYS A 60 6.71 -12.18 8.70
N GLN A 61 6.18 -12.05 9.91
CA GLN A 61 6.92 -12.41 11.13
C GLN A 61 7.12 -13.92 11.29
N ASP A 62 6.20 -14.74 10.76
CA ASP A 62 6.28 -16.20 10.85
C ASP A 62 7.32 -16.77 9.88
N CYS A 63 7.34 -16.26 8.64
CA CYS A 63 8.31 -16.65 7.62
C CYS A 63 9.67 -15.94 7.79
N VAL A 64 9.69 -14.80 8.50
CA VAL A 64 10.86 -13.94 8.71
C VAL A 64 11.44 -13.44 7.38
N GLU A 65 10.57 -13.11 6.43
CA GLU A 65 10.93 -12.63 5.09
C GLU A 65 9.89 -11.66 4.52
N GLU A 66 10.27 -10.93 3.47
CA GLU A 66 9.37 -10.04 2.73
C GLU A 66 8.55 -10.83 1.72
N HIS A 67 7.23 -10.74 1.80
CA HIS A 67 6.30 -11.28 0.83
C HIS A 67 5.92 -10.19 -0.17
N PHE A 68 6.04 -10.50 -1.46
CA PHE A 68 5.74 -9.57 -2.54
C PHE A 68 4.41 -9.91 -3.18
N TYR A 69 3.44 -9.03 -3.05
CA TYR A 69 2.09 -9.22 -3.55
C TYR A 69 1.79 -8.27 -4.71
N PRO A 70 1.57 -8.78 -5.93
CA PRO A 70 0.91 -8.01 -6.98
C PRO A 70 -0.43 -7.44 -6.51
N TRP A 71 -0.82 -6.28 -7.05
CA TRP A 71 -2.05 -5.58 -6.66
C TRP A 71 -3.30 -6.46 -6.70
N ASP A 72 -3.49 -7.16 -7.82
CA ASP A 72 -4.62 -8.05 -8.06
C ASP A 72 -4.59 -9.29 -7.16
N MET A 73 -3.41 -9.85 -6.91
CA MET A 73 -3.22 -10.99 -6.03
C MET A 73 -3.62 -10.65 -4.58
N LEU A 74 -3.12 -9.55 -4.02
CA LEU A 74 -3.47 -9.19 -2.64
C LEU A 74 -4.95 -8.87 -2.50
N ARG A 75 -5.52 -8.18 -3.48
CA ARG A 75 -6.96 -7.87 -3.51
C ARG A 75 -7.79 -9.14 -3.46
N GLY A 76 -7.52 -10.10 -4.35
CA GLY A 76 -8.22 -11.38 -4.36
C GLY A 76 -8.05 -12.18 -3.08
N ASN A 77 -6.87 -12.11 -2.44
CA ASN A 77 -6.63 -12.76 -1.15
C ASN A 77 -7.48 -12.15 -0.02
N LEU A 78 -7.57 -10.82 0.05
CA LEU A 78 -8.38 -10.13 1.07
C LEU A 78 -9.88 -10.33 0.83
N GLU A 79 -10.33 -10.33 -0.44
CA GLU A 79 -11.71 -10.65 -0.81
C GLU A 79 -12.07 -12.09 -0.41
N LEU A 80 -11.20 -13.07 -0.70
CA LEU A 80 -11.42 -14.46 -0.31
C LEU A 80 -11.42 -14.63 1.22
N LEU A 81 -10.52 -13.94 1.92
CA LEU A 81 -10.47 -13.94 3.38
C LEU A 81 -11.77 -13.41 3.99
N LEU A 82 -12.39 -12.38 3.40
CA LEU A 82 -13.71 -11.89 3.81
C LEU A 82 -14.83 -12.89 3.53
N GLU A 83 -14.76 -13.63 2.43
CA GLU A 83 -15.79 -14.59 2.03
C GLU A 83 -15.73 -15.90 2.83
N THR A 84 -14.52 -16.36 3.13
CA THR A 84 -14.27 -17.73 3.61
C THR A 84 -13.70 -17.79 5.03
N GLY A 85 -13.13 -16.69 5.55
CA GLY A 85 -12.35 -16.70 6.79
C GLY A 85 -10.96 -17.33 6.63
N GLU A 86 -10.60 -17.84 5.45
CA GLU A 86 -9.32 -18.50 5.21
C GLU A 86 -8.37 -17.58 4.46
N THR A 87 -7.11 -17.53 4.91
CA THR A 87 -6.05 -16.86 4.15
C THR A 87 -5.55 -17.82 3.06
N PRO A 88 -5.73 -17.51 1.76
CA PRO A 88 -5.26 -18.38 0.71
C PRO A 88 -3.75 -18.57 0.75
N VAL A 89 -3.32 -19.83 0.73
CA VAL A 89 -1.94 -20.18 0.42
C VAL A 89 -1.72 -19.87 -1.06
N HIS A 90 -0.92 -18.84 -1.32
CA HIS A 90 -0.48 -18.48 -2.65
C HIS A 90 0.99 -18.85 -2.79
N GLU A 91 1.39 -19.22 -4.01
CA GLU A 91 2.81 -19.39 -4.30
C GLU A 91 3.48 -18.01 -4.37
N PRO A 92 4.70 -17.86 -3.83
CA PRO A 92 5.44 -16.60 -3.92
C PRO A 92 5.61 -16.17 -5.38
N ALA A 93 5.63 -14.86 -5.62
CA ALA A 93 5.99 -14.33 -6.93
C ALA A 93 7.34 -14.93 -7.38
N PHE A 94 7.42 -15.41 -8.62
CA PHE A 94 8.66 -16.00 -9.12
C PHE A 94 9.71 -14.91 -9.37
N ALA A 95 10.80 -14.92 -8.58
CA ALA A 95 11.91 -13.97 -8.66
C ALA A 95 11.45 -12.49 -8.71
N PRO A 96 10.77 -12.01 -7.64
CA PRO A 96 10.29 -10.64 -7.62
C PRO A 96 11.48 -9.68 -7.58
N ASP A 97 11.39 -8.60 -8.35
CA ASP A 97 12.30 -7.46 -8.24
C ASP A 97 11.81 -6.58 -7.08
N PRO A 98 12.55 -6.49 -5.95
CA PRO A 98 12.08 -5.75 -4.77
C PRO A 98 11.81 -4.27 -5.06
N ASP A 99 12.52 -3.67 -6.01
CA ASP A 99 12.36 -2.26 -6.37
C ASP A 99 11.01 -1.96 -7.06
N GLN A 100 10.25 -3.00 -7.41
CA GLN A 100 8.95 -2.89 -8.07
C GLN A 100 7.76 -3.08 -7.12
N TYR A 101 8.03 -3.20 -5.81
CA TYR A 101 7.01 -3.35 -4.77
C TYR A 101 7.26 -2.34 -3.65
N ILE A 102 6.19 -1.70 -3.19
CA ILE A 102 6.28 -0.70 -2.13
C ILE A 102 6.00 -1.31 -0.76
N PRO A 103 6.80 -1.03 0.29
CA PRO A 103 6.50 -1.55 1.62
C PRO A 103 5.14 -1.07 2.11
N TRP A 104 4.29 -1.98 2.59
CA TRP A 104 2.93 -1.68 3.04
C TRP A 104 2.87 -0.54 4.07
N GLU A 105 3.70 -0.64 5.11
CA GLU A 105 3.77 0.38 6.18
C GLU A 105 4.17 1.76 5.66
N TYR A 106 5.05 1.79 4.66
CA TYR A 106 5.43 3.04 4.02
C TYR A 106 4.28 3.61 3.18
N ALA A 107 3.60 2.79 2.39
CA ALA A 107 2.45 3.21 1.60
C ALA A 107 1.33 3.76 2.49
N ARG A 108 1.00 3.07 3.59
CA ARG A 108 0.02 3.52 4.59
C ARG A 108 0.38 4.89 5.17
N GLY A 109 1.61 5.03 5.68
CA GLY A 109 2.06 6.31 6.24
C GLY A 109 2.11 7.45 5.22
N TYR A 110 2.43 7.16 3.96
CA TYR A 110 2.43 8.14 2.89
C TYR A 110 1.00 8.64 2.57
N ILE A 111 0.04 7.73 2.42
CA ILE A 111 -1.37 8.08 2.17
C ILE A 111 -1.97 8.83 3.36
N ASP A 112 -1.68 8.42 4.59
CA ASP A 112 -2.17 9.13 5.77
C ASP A 112 -1.66 10.57 5.82
N ALA A 113 -0.39 10.80 5.49
CA ALA A 113 0.17 12.14 5.40
C ALA A 113 -0.48 12.99 4.28
N LEU A 114 -0.79 12.38 3.12
CA LEU A 114 -1.51 13.05 2.04
C LEU A 114 -2.90 13.49 2.49
N ARG A 115 -3.66 12.59 3.14
CA ARG A 115 -4.99 12.86 3.69
C ARG A 115 -4.96 14.00 4.72
N ASP A 116 -4.01 13.96 5.67
CA ASP A 116 -3.86 14.98 6.71
C ASP A 116 -3.52 16.37 6.15
N THR A 117 -2.79 16.42 5.04
CA THR A 117 -2.39 17.69 4.40
C THR A 117 -3.40 18.19 3.37
N GLY A 118 -4.47 17.44 3.10
CA GLY A 118 -5.48 17.77 2.10
C GLY A 118 -4.95 17.74 0.67
N VAL A 119 -3.92 16.92 0.42
CA VAL A 119 -3.33 16.72 -0.91
C VAL A 119 -3.77 15.35 -1.40
N ASP A 120 -4.81 15.29 -2.22
CA ASP A 120 -5.37 14.01 -2.67
C ASP A 120 -4.64 13.41 -3.90
N GLU A 121 -3.88 14.20 -4.66
CA GLU A 121 -3.29 13.73 -5.92
C GLU A 121 -1.89 14.31 -6.21
N ARG A 122 -1.07 13.53 -6.92
CA ARG A 122 0.17 14.01 -7.52
C ARG A 122 -0.16 15.08 -8.57
N LEU A 123 0.46 16.24 -8.44
CA LEU A 123 0.32 17.32 -9.41
C LEU A 123 0.86 16.90 -10.78
N ASP A 124 0.06 17.19 -11.81
CA ASP A 124 0.41 16.98 -13.19
C ASP A 124 1.52 17.93 -13.64
N VAL A 125 2.41 17.41 -14.48
CA VAL A 125 3.43 18.19 -15.16
C VAL A 125 3.15 18.16 -16.65
N GLU A 126 2.78 19.31 -17.21
CA GLU A 126 2.45 19.44 -18.64
C GLU A 126 3.68 19.44 -19.54
N ASP A 127 4.82 19.95 -19.06
CA ASP A 127 6.05 20.03 -19.83
C ASP A 127 7.32 19.85 -18.99
N CYS A 128 8.36 19.31 -19.62
CA CYS A 128 9.67 19.15 -18.99
C CYS A 128 10.48 20.45 -19.07
N PRO A 129 10.83 21.09 -17.94
CA PRO A 129 11.55 22.37 -17.94
C PRO A 129 12.97 22.27 -18.52
N ARG A 130 13.56 21.07 -18.51
CA ARG A 130 14.91 20.83 -19.03
C ARG A 130 14.96 20.70 -20.56
N CYS A 131 14.00 20.00 -21.16
CA CYS A 131 14.08 19.64 -22.58
C CYS A 131 12.89 20.09 -23.43
N GLY A 132 11.89 20.72 -22.82
CA GLY A 132 10.69 21.25 -23.46
C GLY A 132 9.73 20.17 -24.00
N LEU A 133 9.88 18.92 -23.57
CA LEU A 133 8.93 17.88 -23.96
C LEU A 133 7.57 18.17 -23.31
N VAL A 134 6.52 18.34 -24.12
CA VAL A 134 5.14 18.26 -23.64
C VAL A 134 4.86 16.82 -23.22
N ILE A 135 4.56 16.63 -21.95
CA ILE A 135 4.38 15.30 -21.36
C ILE A 135 3.04 14.74 -21.84
N PRO A 136 3.00 13.52 -22.41
CA PRO A 136 1.73 12.86 -22.75
C PRO A 136 0.85 12.71 -21.50
N GLY A 137 -0.47 12.82 -21.66
CA GLY A 137 -1.43 12.78 -20.53
C GLY A 137 -1.25 11.57 -19.59
N GLU A 138 -0.96 10.39 -20.14
CA GLU A 138 -0.72 9.17 -19.35
C GLU A 138 0.57 9.23 -18.48
N LEU A 139 1.45 10.21 -18.73
CA LEU A 139 2.76 10.35 -18.10
C LEU A 139 2.92 11.67 -17.33
N THR A 140 1.89 12.48 -17.18
CA THR A 140 1.95 13.77 -16.44
C THR A 140 2.34 13.57 -14.97
N GLN A 141 2.04 12.39 -14.43
CA GLN A 141 2.44 11.96 -13.09
C GLN A 141 3.76 11.19 -13.04
N ALA A 142 4.52 11.04 -14.13
CA ALA A 142 5.79 10.32 -14.13
C ALA A 142 6.87 11.00 -13.25
N ASN A 143 7.72 10.21 -12.58
CA ASN A 143 8.82 10.75 -11.77
C ASN A 143 9.91 11.44 -12.61
N PHE A 144 10.14 10.95 -13.82
CA PHE A 144 11.18 11.42 -14.72
C PHE A 144 10.64 11.74 -16.11
N CYS A 145 11.26 12.71 -16.79
CA CYS A 145 10.95 13.01 -18.18
C CYS A 145 11.27 11.80 -19.07
N PRO A 146 10.32 11.27 -19.87
CA PRO A 146 10.54 10.09 -20.69
C PRO A 146 11.53 10.32 -21.84
N ARG A 147 11.86 11.59 -22.16
CA ARG A 147 12.83 11.92 -23.20
C ARG A 147 14.25 12.14 -22.68
N CYS A 148 14.42 12.81 -21.55
CA CYS A 148 15.74 13.24 -21.08
C CYS A 148 16.12 12.76 -19.68
N GLY A 149 15.24 12.02 -19.00
CA GLY A 149 15.47 11.50 -17.65
C GLY A 149 15.56 12.55 -16.55
N ALA A 150 15.24 13.82 -16.83
CA ALA A 150 15.22 14.85 -15.79
C ALA A 150 14.15 14.54 -14.74
N PRO A 151 14.43 14.67 -13.44
CA PRO A 151 13.41 14.56 -12.42
C PRO A 151 12.37 15.65 -12.61
N LEU A 152 11.08 15.29 -12.56
CA LEU A 152 9.97 16.23 -12.75
C LEU A 152 9.49 16.87 -11.43
N LEU A 153 10.14 16.57 -10.30
CA LEU A 153 9.82 17.12 -8.98
C LEU A 153 9.87 18.66 -8.97
N ALA A 154 10.89 19.26 -9.58
CA ALA A 154 11.02 20.72 -9.67
C ALA A 154 9.84 21.36 -10.41
N ALA A 155 9.37 20.70 -11.48
CA ALA A 155 8.23 21.14 -12.26
C ALA A 155 6.92 21.03 -11.47
N ARG A 156 6.72 19.95 -10.69
CA ARG A 156 5.57 19.78 -9.80
C ARG A 156 5.53 20.85 -8.72
N LEU A 157 6.66 21.10 -8.08
CA LEU A 157 6.73 22.12 -7.03
C LEU A 157 6.48 23.50 -7.61
N ALA A 158 7.02 23.81 -8.80
CA ALA A 158 6.70 25.06 -9.49
C ALA A 158 5.20 25.18 -9.79
N ALA A 159 4.54 24.11 -10.26
CA ALA A 159 3.08 24.10 -10.46
C ALA A 159 2.32 24.35 -9.13
N ALA A 160 2.69 23.66 -8.06
CA ALA A 160 2.08 23.82 -6.73
C ALA A 160 2.20 25.24 -6.15
N LEU A 161 3.29 25.93 -6.47
CA LEU A 161 3.54 27.29 -6.03
C LEU A 161 2.79 28.30 -6.92
N ARG A 162 2.69 28.05 -8.23
CA ARG A 162 1.84 28.83 -9.14
C ARG A 162 0.37 28.78 -8.73
N ASP A 163 -0.13 27.61 -8.32
CA ASP A 163 -1.50 27.45 -7.82
C ASP A 163 -1.77 28.20 -6.51
N ARG A 164 -0.70 28.66 -5.83
CA ARG A 164 -0.75 29.53 -4.64
C ARG A 164 -0.45 30.99 -4.95
N ASP A 165 -0.55 31.38 -6.22
CA ASP A 165 -0.33 32.74 -6.72
C ASP A 165 1.10 33.28 -6.51
N LEU A 166 2.11 32.39 -6.40
CA LEU A 166 3.51 32.83 -6.45
C LEU A 166 3.92 33.12 -7.89
N ASP A 167 4.67 34.20 -8.08
CA ASP A 167 5.23 34.53 -9.38
C ASP A 167 6.49 33.70 -9.70
N GLU A 168 6.92 33.73 -10.96
CA GLU A 168 8.09 32.97 -11.43
C GLU A 168 9.40 33.35 -10.72
N VAL A 169 9.52 34.58 -10.23
CA VAL A 169 10.73 35.05 -9.53
C VAL A 169 10.77 34.44 -8.14
N ASP A 170 9.64 34.45 -7.43
CA ASP A 170 9.50 33.86 -6.11
C ASP A 170 9.65 32.33 -6.16
N ILE A 171 9.09 31.69 -7.18
CA ILE A 171 9.26 30.24 -7.41
C ILE A 171 10.73 29.89 -7.60
N ASP A 172 11.44 30.62 -8.46
CA ASP A 172 12.87 30.40 -8.69
C ASP A 172 13.71 30.65 -7.43
N ALA A 173 13.30 31.61 -6.60
CA ALA A 173 13.94 31.86 -5.32
C ALA A 173 13.75 30.68 -4.36
N VAL A 174 12.51 30.19 -4.21
CA VAL A 174 12.18 29.04 -3.36
C VAL A 174 12.93 27.79 -3.81
N LEU A 175 12.87 27.44 -5.10
CA LEU A 175 13.55 26.25 -5.65
C LEU A 175 15.06 26.31 -5.42
N ARG A 176 15.67 27.48 -5.60
CA ARG A 176 17.10 27.68 -5.37
C ARG A 176 17.46 27.56 -3.88
N GLU A 177 16.64 28.12 -3.00
CA GLU A 177 16.85 28.08 -1.54
C GLU A 177 16.84 26.64 -1.01
N ILE A 178 15.92 25.81 -1.50
CA ILE A 178 15.79 24.40 -1.10
C ILE A 178 16.71 23.46 -1.90
N GLY A 179 17.54 23.99 -2.81
CA GLY A 179 18.52 23.23 -3.57
C GLY A 179 17.94 22.34 -4.68
N ILE A 180 16.74 22.64 -5.18
CA ILE A 180 16.12 21.91 -6.30
C ILE A 180 16.47 22.61 -7.63
N PRO A 181 17.21 21.95 -8.54
CA PRO A 181 17.56 22.52 -9.83
C PRO A 181 16.37 22.52 -10.80
N ARG A 182 16.28 23.57 -11.63
CA ARG A 182 15.36 23.65 -12.77
C ARG A 182 15.88 22.89 -13.98
#